data_AF-A0A3D3HEG2-F1
#
_entry.id   AF-A0A3D3HEG2-F1
#
_cell.length_a   1.000
_cell.length_b   1.000
_cell.length_c   1.000
_cell.angle_alpha   90.00
_cell.angle_beta   90.00
_cell.angle_gamma   90.00
#
_symmetry.space_group_name_H-M   'P 1'
#
loop_
_entity.id
_entity.type
_entity.pdbx_description
1 polymer ?
#
loop_
_entity_poly.entity_id
_entity_poly.type
_entity_poly.pdbx_seq_one_letter_code
_entity_poly.pdbx_strand_id
1 'polypeptide(L)'
;FAGHPLRSSFLNSFQLVGFYDVGMAWTGWDPWGNENYWNDQVYESGPVRVTIDAMRDPLVMGFGGGARAQLFGYFVRADLAWGIDNGYLLPKIFYLSFSLDF
;
A
#
# COMPACT_ATOMS: atom_id res chain seq x y z
N PHE A 1 -4.18 -19.60 -28.35
CA PHE A 1 -3.74 -20.47 -27.24
C PHE A 1 -2.57 -21.29 -27.73
N ALA A 2 -1.40 -21.22 -27.07
CA ALA A 2 -0.23 -21.99 -27.50
C ALA A 2 -0.49 -23.48 -27.22
N GLY A 3 -0.44 -24.32 -28.26
CA GLY A 3 -0.74 -25.76 -28.19
C GLY A 3 0.33 -26.63 -27.53
N HIS A 4 1.21 -26.03 -26.72
CA HIS A 4 2.24 -26.71 -25.94
C HIS A 4 2.71 -25.80 -24.78
N PRO A 5 3.22 -26.35 -23.66
CA PRO A 5 3.85 -25.55 -22.62
C PRO A 5 4.98 -24.71 -23.23
N LEU A 6 5.04 -23.41 -22.93
CA LEU A 6 6.18 -22.60 -23.31
C LEU A 6 7.39 -23.11 -22.54
N ARG A 7 8.54 -23.30 -23.20
CA ARG A 7 9.78 -23.81 -22.56
C ARG A 7 10.35 -22.85 -21.50
N SER A 8 9.85 -21.63 -21.42
CA SER A 8 10.34 -20.55 -20.55
C SER A 8 9.44 -20.38 -19.32
N SER A 9 9.98 -20.62 -18.13
CA SER A 9 9.30 -20.34 -16.85
C SER A 9 8.92 -18.85 -16.73
N PHE A 10 9.74 -17.95 -17.27
CA PHE A 10 9.43 -16.52 -17.33
C PHE A 10 8.14 -16.25 -18.12
N LEU A 11 8.00 -16.77 -19.35
CA LEU A 11 6.81 -16.50 -20.17
C LEU A 11 5.55 -17.15 -19.62
N ASN A 12 5.67 -18.26 -18.89
CA ASN A 12 4.53 -18.90 -18.23
C ASN A 12 4.08 -18.17 -16.95
N SER A 13 4.96 -17.40 -16.31
CA SER A 13 4.70 -16.73 -15.03
C SER A 13 4.55 -15.21 -15.15
N PHE A 14 4.96 -14.62 -16.27
CA PHE A 14 4.90 -13.17 -16.49
C PHE A 14 3.45 -12.70 -16.53
N GLN A 15 3.12 -11.75 -15.66
CA GLN A 15 1.80 -11.16 -15.52
C GLN A 15 1.92 -9.67 -15.31
N LEU A 16 1.05 -8.91 -15.99
CA LEU A 16 0.77 -7.52 -15.67
C LEU A 16 -0.49 -7.46 -14.81
N VAL A 17 -0.46 -6.68 -13.75
CA VAL A 17 -1.56 -6.55 -12.80
C VAL A 17 -1.89 -5.09 -12.54
N GLY A 18 -3.17 -4.81 -12.41
CA GLY A 18 -3.67 -3.59 -11.80
C GLY A 18 -4.31 -3.95 -10.46
N PHE A 19 -4.21 -3.06 -9.48
CA PHE A 19 -4.76 -3.28 -8.15
C PHE A 19 -5.38 -2.00 -7.58
N TYR A 20 -6.32 -2.20 -6.68
CA TYR A 20 -6.97 -1.17 -5.89
C TYR A 20 -7.29 -1.76 -4.51
N ASP A 21 -6.71 -1.17 -3.49
CA ASP A 21 -6.78 -1.61 -2.10
C ASP A 21 -7.48 -0.54 -1.26
N VAL A 22 -8.30 -0.99 -0.31
CA VAL A 22 -9.00 -0.12 0.63
C VAL A 22 -8.85 -0.71 2.02
N GLY A 23 -8.40 0.12 2.96
CA GLY A 23 -8.22 -0.26 4.35
C GLY A 23 -8.62 0.86 5.29
N MET A 24 -8.88 0.53 6.54
CA MET A 24 -9.13 1.51 7.59
C MET A 24 -8.20 1.22 8.77
N ALA A 25 -7.64 2.26 9.37
CA ALA A 25 -6.84 2.15 10.59
C ALA A 25 -7.29 3.21 11.59
N TRP A 26 -7.62 2.78 12.80
CA TRP A 26 -8.04 3.66 13.89
C TRP A 26 -7.67 3.07 15.25
N THR A 27 -7.78 3.90 16.28
CA THR A 27 -7.68 3.49 17.68
C THR A 27 -8.99 3.82 18.40
N GLY A 28 -9.37 3.01 19.39
CA GLY A 28 -10.66 3.14 20.08
C GLY A 28 -11.78 2.28 19.48
N TRP A 29 -13.00 2.48 19.97
CA TRP A 29 -14.18 1.69 19.58
C TRP A 29 -14.83 2.20 18.30
N ASP A 30 -14.81 3.52 18.08
CA ASP A 30 -15.40 4.16 16.92
C ASP A 30 -14.29 4.69 15.98
N PRO A 31 -14.23 4.25 14.71
CA PRO A 31 -13.28 4.78 13.73
C PRO A 31 -13.39 6.28 13.46
N TRP A 32 -14.57 6.88 13.68
CA TRP A 32 -14.79 8.33 13.59
C TRP A 32 -14.93 9.00 14.97
N GLY A 33 -14.62 8.25 16.04
CA GLY A 33 -14.63 8.75 17.40
C GLY A 33 -13.43 9.64 17.72
N ASN A 34 -13.60 10.52 18.71
CA ASN A 34 -12.55 11.43 19.16
C ASN A 34 -11.40 10.71 19.91
N GLU A 35 -11.51 9.39 20.15
CA GLU A 35 -10.45 8.60 20.80
C GLU A 35 -9.36 8.14 19.81
N ASN A 36 -9.45 8.50 18.53
CA ASN A 36 -8.48 8.05 17.54
C ASN A 36 -7.16 8.84 17.63
N TYR A 37 -6.20 8.39 18.46
CA TYR A 37 -4.89 9.03 18.67
C TYR A 37 -4.02 9.18 17.41
N TRP A 38 -4.33 8.47 16.32
CA TRP A 38 -3.68 8.70 15.01
C TRP A 38 -3.99 10.08 14.43
N ASN A 39 -4.96 10.77 15.04
CA ASN A 39 -5.46 12.07 14.67
C ASN A 39 -4.74 13.23 15.38
N ASP A 40 -3.97 12.98 16.45
CA ASP A 40 -3.37 14.05 17.23
C ASP A 40 -1.98 14.45 16.71
N GLN A 41 -1.80 15.72 16.36
CA GLN A 41 -0.49 16.34 16.15
C GLN A 41 -0.10 17.15 17.38
N VAL A 42 0.97 16.72 18.06
CA VAL A 42 1.49 17.41 19.24
C VAL A 42 2.64 18.34 18.83
N TYR A 43 2.45 19.62 19.09
CA TYR A 43 3.47 20.65 18.95
C TYR A 43 3.89 21.13 20.35
N GLU A 44 5.19 21.07 20.63
CA GLU A 44 5.77 21.55 21.88
C GLU A 44 6.72 22.73 21.61
N SER A 45 6.51 23.84 22.32
CA SER A 45 7.36 25.03 22.27
C SER A 45 7.55 25.57 23.68
N GLY A 46 8.73 25.31 24.28
CA GLY A 46 9.02 25.70 25.66
C GLY A 46 8.03 25.04 26.64
N PRO A 47 7.38 25.81 27.55
CA PRO A 47 6.42 25.25 28.50
C PRO A 47 5.02 24.99 27.90
N VAL A 48 4.81 25.29 26.61
CA VAL A 48 3.51 25.17 25.96
C VAL A 48 3.45 23.91 25.11
N ARG A 49 2.42 23.10 25.36
CA ARG A 49 2.04 21.92 24.56
C ARG A 49 0.70 22.19 23.90
N VAL A 50 0.66 22.08 22.58
CA VAL A 50 -0.55 22.18 21.77
C VAL A 50 -0.81 20.83 21.13
N THR A 51 -1.95 20.22 21.43
CA THR A 51 -2.45 19.03 20.72
C THR A 51 -3.49 19.50 19.72
N ILE A 52 -3.23 19.24 18.44
CA ILE A 52 -4.14 19.55 17.33
C ILE A 52 -4.81 18.24 16.91
N ASP A 53 -6.12 18.22 16.99
CA ASP A 53 -6.94 17.20 16.33
C ASP A 53 -6.91 17.46 14.82
N ALA A 54 -6.27 16.57 14.06
CA ALA A 54 -6.05 16.70 12.63
C ALA A 54 -7.25 16.27 11.76
N MET A 55 -8.38 15.89 12.38
CA MET A 55 -9.59 15.32 11.77
C MET A 55 -9.32 14.36 10.59
N ARG A 56 -8.33 13.47 10.73
CA ARG A 56 -7.90 12.56 9.68
C ARG A 56 -8.91 11.43 9.48
N ASP A 57 -9.33 11.22 8.24
CA ASP A 57 -10.18 10.09 7.87
C ASP A 57 -9.45 8.75 8.15
N PRO A 58 -10.06 7.79 8.89
CA PRO A 58 -9.48 6.47 9.11
C PRO A 58 -9.32 5.65 7.82
N LEU A 59 -10.02 6.02 6.74
CA LEU A 59 -9.98 5.36 5.45
C LEU A 59 -8.72 5.72 4.67
N VAL A 60 -7.96 4.69 4.30
CA VAL A 60 -6.80 4.77 3.43
C VAL A 60 -7.03 3.89 2.22
N MET A 61 -6.71 4.41 1.04
CA MET A 61 -6.81 3.66 -0.20
C MET A 61 -5.46 3.63 -0.89
N GLY A 62 -5.26 2.64 -1.75
CA GLY A 62 -4.09 2.54 -2.60
C GLY A 62 -4.48 2.00 -3.95
N PHE A 63 -3.81 2.44 -5.00
CA PHE A 63 -4.00 1.85 -6.32
C PHE A 63 -2.71 1.89 -7.10
N GLY A 64 -2.61 1.01 -8.10
CA GLY A 64 -1.41 0.95 -8.88
C GLY A 64 -1.41 -0.16 -9.90
N GLY A 65 -0.23 -0.37 -10.45
CA GLY A 65 0.02 -1.44 -11.39
C GLY A 65 1.41 -1.99 -11.22
N GLY A 66 1.59 -3.22 -11.64
CA GLY A 66 2.85 -3.91 -11.51
C GLY A 66 3.03 -5.03 -12.51
N ALA A 67 4.26 -5.54 -12.52
CA ALA A 67 4.65 -6.71 -13.28
C ALA A 67 5.21 -7.75 -12.31
N ARG A 68 4.86 -9.02 -12.54
CA ARG A 68 5.39 -10.14 -11.76
C ARG A 68 5.77 -11.30 -12.64
N ALA A 69 6.85 -11.98 -12.28
CA ALA A 69 7.34 -13.14 -13.01
C ALA A 69 8.30 -13.97 -12.16
N GLN A 70 8.49 -15.22 -12.54
CA GLN A 70 9.55 -16.06 -12.02
C GLN A 70 10.87 -15.72 -12.73
N LEU A 71 11.87 -15.29 -11.96
CA LEU A 71 13.21 -14.92 -12.40
C LEU A 71 14.23 -15.64 -11.52
N PHE A 72 15.13 -16.40 -12.15
CA PHE A 72 16.23 -17.09 -11.46
C PHE A 72 15.79 -17.93 -10.22
N GLY A 73 14.60 -18.52 -10.27
CA GLY A 73 14.02 -19.33 -9.17
C GLY A 73 13.23 -18.56 -8.12
N TYR A 74 13.18 -17.22 -8.20
CA TYR A 74 12.36 -16.37 -7.32
C TYR A 74 11.12 -15.87 -8.05
N PHE A 75 10.02 -15.75 -7.33
CA PHE A 75 8.87 -14.98 -7.78
C PHE A 75 9.12 -13.50 -7.45
N VAL A 76 9.33 -12.69 -8.48
CA VAL A 76 9.64 -11.25 -8.37
C VAL A 76 8.40 -10.45 -8.70
N ARG A 77 8.09 -9.44 -7.88
CA ARG A 77 7.03 -8.45 -8.14
C ARG A 77 7.60 -7.05 -8.08
N ALA A 78 7.28 -6.26 -9.09
CA ALA A 78 7.65 -4.85 -9.20
C ALA A 78 6.37 -4.04 -9.40
N ASP A 79 6.01 -3.24 -8.40
CA ASP A 79 4.73 -2.53 -8.33
C ASP A 79 4.98 -1.01 -8.18
N LEU A 80 4.21 -0.21 -8.91
CA LEU A 80 4.17 1.25 -8.75
C LEU A 80 2.78 1.61 -8.22
N ALA A 81 2.73 2.19 -7.02
CA ALA A 81 1.49 2.48 -6.33
C ALA A 81 1.36 3.96 -5.96
N TRP A 82 0.13 4.45 -5.90
CA TRP A 82 -0.27 5.72 -5.33
C TRP A 82 -1.15 5.45 -4.11
N GLY A 83 -0.82 6.08 -2.99
CA GLY A 83 -1.69 6.10 -1.81
C GLY A 83 -2.70 7.24 -1.91
N ILE A 84 -3.86 7.05 -1.29
CA ILE A 84 -4.84 8.11 -1.03
C ILE A 84 -5.10 8.09 0.47
N ASP A 85 -4.85 9.22 1.11
CA ASP A 85 -4.96 9.35 2.56
C ASP A 85 -5.59 10.69 2.89
N ASN A 86 -6.64 10.66 3.71
CA ASN A 86 -7.47 11.83 4.02
C ASN A 86 -7.98 12.55 2.75
N GLY A 87 -8.29 11.79 1.68
CA GLY A 87 -8.71 12.32 0.38
C GLY A 87 -7.60 12.91 -0.48
N TYR A 88 -6.35 12.95 -0.01
CA TYR A 88 -5.21 13.46 -0.77
C TYR A 88 -4.44 12.34 -1.46
N LEU A 89 -4.08 12.57 -2.73
CA LEU A 89 -3.18 11.69 -3.46
C LEU A 89 -1.75 11.86 -2.94
N LEU A 90 -1.17 10.76 -2.47
CA LEU A 90 0.21 10.72 -1.98
C LEU A 90 1.20 10.53 -3.14
N PRO A 91 2.48 10.89 -2.94
CA PRO A 91 3.53 10.57 -3.90
C PRO A 91 3.59 9.07 -4.20
N LYS A 92 3.85 8.74 -5.48
CA LYS A 92 3.99 7.35 -5.91
C LYS A 92 5.17 6.65 -5.22
N ILE A 93 4.98 5.38 -4.89
CA ILE A 93 6.00 4.52 -4.27
C ILE A 93 6.24 3.32 -5.19
N PHE A 94 7.51 2.96 -5.37
CA PHE A 94 7.91 1.74 -6.07
C PHE A 94 8.21 0.65 -5.04
N TYR A 95 7.58 -0.51 -5.21
CA TYR A 95 7.79 -1.69 -4.39
C TYR A 95 8.45 -2.79 -5.22
N LEU A 96 9.45 -3.44 -4.62
CA LEU A 96 10.10 -4.61 -5.18
C LEU A 96 10.09 -5.71 -4.13
N SER A 97 9.54 -6.87 -4.47
CA SER A 97 9.52 -8.04 -3.58
C SER A 97 10.01 -9.30 -4.26
N PHE A 98 10.62 -10.16 -3.46
CA PHE A 98 11.11 -11.48 -3.84
C PHE A 98 10.45 -12.52 -2.93
N SER A 99 9.96 -13.60 -3.51
CA SER A 99 9.40 -14.72 -2.76
C SER A 99 9.93 -16.03 -3.32
N LEU A 100 10.23 -16.98 -2.43
CA LEU A 100 10.47 -18.36 -2.80
C LEU A 100 9.09 -19.02 -2.91
N ASP A 101 8.78 -19.58 -4.08
CA ASP A 101 7.52 -20.29 -4.34
C ASP A 101 7.39 -21.49 -3.37
N PHE A 102 6.24 -21.68 -2.72
CA PHE A 102 5.95 -22.81 -1.81
C PHE A 102 4.72 -23.58 -2.26
#